data_AF-A0A348PTE0-F1
#
_entry.id   AF-A0A348PTE0-F1
#
_cell.length_a   1.000
_cell.length_b   1.000
_cell.length_c   1.000
_cell.angle_alpha   90.00
_cell.angle_beta   90.00
_cell.angle_gamma   90.00
#
_symmetry.space_group_name_H-M   'P 1'
#
loop_
_entity.id
_entity.type
_entity.pdbx_description
1 polymer ?
#
loop_
_entity_poly.entity_id
_entity_poly.type
_entity_poly.pdbx_seq_one_letter_code
_entity_poly.pdbx_strand_id
1 'polypeptide(L)'
;MWNTINIIFNIVGLLLLFQFVRYKIRDYRQNKDNKKFWRFSRHKYVATVGGLLIAGFIIIELFLPAVSPLKDEMQRLSFNTYLGIAVALSISTIWAVYLRKLDIFDPERWLNMFIVFVLGCVTVWLVFPISDFIKDTLDFRLNGDTVNDFFYCVIGIGMVEEFVKLLPLLIIVRYKKIVREPYDFILYASVSALGFAFIENAMYIQKSSFFAINGRALMSTVAHMTFSSVVGYSVMVFTYKKALKGWPYLIGGFVLASVMHGFYDFWLINPVAKQLSGLTFLFFMLSTHFWFTMKNKTINASRFYSTHRRLINDRLRYFLIFWLMTILMVSAILIGIFHGKDTANEFLRGQILAFGFLLYYLSFSFSRFKIAPKMLSAGQKAFEAVIPIEPVKESYDS
;
A
#
# COMPACT_ATOMS: atom_id res chain seq x y z
N MET A 1 -2.53 12.06 20.96
CA MET A 1 -2.92 12.74 19.70
C MET A 1 -3.55 11.83 18.65
N TRP A 2 -3.16 10.54 18.57
CA TRP A 2 -3.79 9.54 17.68
C TRP A 2 -5.32 9.55 17.72
N ASN A 3 -5.90 9.54 18.93
CA ASN A 3 -7.35 9.57 19.11
C ASN A 3 -8.00 10.83 18.50
N THR A 4 -7.41 12.00 18.67
CA THR A 4 -7.92 13.26 18.13
C THR A 4 -7.92 13.26 16.60
N ILE A 5 -6.81 12.87 15.98
CA ILE A 5 -6.68 12.82 14.52
C ILE A 5 -7.66 11.80 13.92
N ASN A 6 -7.78 10.62 14.52
CA ASN A 6 -8.75 9.62 14.08
C ASN A 6 -10.20 10.09 14.23
N ILE A 7 -10.54 10.76 15.32
CA ILE A 7 -11.88 11.34 15.51
C ILE A 7 -12.19 12.34 14.38
N ILE A 8 -11.26 13.24 14.06
CA ILE A 8 -11.44 14.22 12.97
C ILE A 8 -11.72 13.52 11.64
N PHE A 9 -10.89 12.54 11.26
CA PHE A 9 -11.08 11.83 9.99
C PHE A 9 -12.32 10.94 9.96
N ASN A 10 -12.72 10.37 11.10
CA ASN A 10 -13.99 9.66 11.21
C ASN A 10 -15.20 10.59 11.06
N ILE A 11 -15.16 11.80 11.62
CA ILE A 11 -16.21 12.81 11.40
C ILE A 11 -16.30 13.14 9.90
N VAL A 12 -15.17 13.36 9.23
CA VAL A 12 -15.14 13.58 7.78
C VAL A 12 -15.72 12.37 7.03
N GLY A 13 -15.34 11.15 7.41
CA GLY A 13 -15.86 9.92 6.84
C GLY A 13 -17.38 9.78 7.01
N LEU A 14 -17.92 10.11 8.19
CA LEU A 14 -19.35 10.11 8.46
C LEU A 14 -20.11 11.15 7.63
N LEU A 15 -19.56 12.35 7.47
CA LEU A 15 -20.15 13.37 6.60
C LEU A 15 -20.20 12.91 5.14
N LEU A 16 -19.15 12.27 4.65
CA LEU A 16 -19.11 11.70 3.29
C LEU A 16 -20.11 10.55 3.12
N LEU A 17 -20.24 9.69 4.13
CA LEU A 17 -21.23 8.62 4.13
C LEU A 17 -22.66 9.20 4.12
N PHE A 18 -22.93 10.22 4.92
CA PHE A 18 -24.21 10.91 4.94
C PHE A 18 -24.55 11.53 3.58
N GLN A 19 -23.58 12.20 2.94
CA GLN A 19 -23.76 12.72 1.58
C GLN A 19 -24.04 11.61 0.56
N PHE A 20 -23.35 10.47 0.66
CA PHE A 20 -23.57 9.30 -0.19
C PHE A 20 -24.98 8.72 -0.01
N VAL A 21 -25.45 8.58 1.23
CA VAL A 21 -26.81 8.11 1.55
C VAL A 21 -27.85 9.09 0.99
N ARG A 22 -27.67 10.39 1.21
CA ARG A 22 -28.55 11.43 0.65
C ARG A 22 -28.62 11.36 -0.88
N TYR A 23 -27.47 11.16 -1.54
CA TYR A 23 -27.41 10.93 -2.98
C TYR A 23 -28.20 9.69 -3.40
N LYS A 24 -28.04 8.55 -2.71
CA LYS A 24 -28.79 7.32 -3.01
C LYS A 24 -30.29 7.44 -2.79
N ILE A 25 -30.73 8.16 -1.76
CA ILE A 25 -32.16 8.45 -1.53
C ILE A 25 -32.71 9.31 -2.68
N ARG A 26 -31.99 10.35 -3.10
CA ARG A 26 -32.39 11.17 -4.26
C ARG A 26 -32.42 10.35 -5.55
N ASP A 27 -31.41 9.51 -5.78
CA ASP A 27 -31.33 8.64 -6.96
C ASP A 27 -32.52 7.67 -7.03
N TYR A 28 -32.90 7.08 -5.90
CA TYR A 28 -34.09 6.23 -5.78
C TYR A 28 -35.37 7.00 -6.11
N ARG A 29 -35.58 8.17 -5.49
CA ARG A 29 -36.79 8.98 -5.74
C ARG A 29 -36.94 9.39 -7.21
N GLN A 30 -35.84 9.61 -7.92
CA GLN A 30 -35.85 10.07 -9.31
C GLN A 30 -35.92 8.91 -10.33
N ASN A 31 -35.42 7.72 -10.00
CA ASN A 31 -35.21 6.66 -10.98
C ASN A 31 -35.88 5.32 -10.64
N LYS A 32 -36.66 5.22 -9.55
CA LYS A 32 -37.29 3.95 -9.11
C LYS A 32 -38.11 3.25 -10.19
N ASP A 33 -38.76 4.01 -11.07
CA ASP A 33 -39.65 3.48 -12.11
C ASP A 33 -38.87 3.02 -13.36
N ASN A 34 -37.56 3.30 -13.43
CA ASN A 34 -36.70 2.89 -14.53
C ASN A 34 -36.11 1.49 -14.28
N LYS A 35 -36.39 0.52 -15.16
CA LYS A 35 -35.81 -0.85 -15.06
C LYS A 35 -34.28 -0.87 -14.96
N LYS A 36 -33.57 0.12 -15.52
CA LYS A 36 -32.10 0.23 -15.42
C LYS A 36 -31.62 0.58 -14.01
N PHE A 37 -32.47 1.15 -13.17
CA PHE A 37 -32.14 1.48 -11.78
C PHE A 37 -31.82 0.22 -10.97
N TRP A 38 -32.70 -0.79 -11.05
CA TRP A 38 -32.59 -2.06 -10.32
C TRP A 38 -31.47 -2.99 -10.79
N ARG A 39 -30.64 -2.58 -11.75
CA ARG A 39 -29.48 -3.36 -12.16
C ARG A 39 -28.42 -3.37 -11.06
N PHE A 40 -27.88 -4.56 -10.75
CA PHE A 40 -26.79 -4.74 -9.78
C PHE A 40 -25.61 -3.78 -10.01
N SER A 41 -25.25 -3.51 -11.28
CA SER A 41 -24.15 -2.59 -11.62
C SER A 41 -24.30 -1.18 -11.00
N ARG A 42 -25.52 -0.70 -10.75
CA ARG A 42 -25.79 0.62 -10.14
C ARG A 42 -25.69 0.61 -8.60
N HIS A 43 -25.94 -0.55 -7.98
CA HIS A 43 -25.97 -0.74 -6.53
C HIS A 43 -24.82 -1.60 -5.99
N LYS A 44 -23.93 -2.08 -6.86
CA LYS A 44 -22.86 -3.03 -6.53
C LYS A 44 -22.06 -2.66 -5.29
N TYR A 45 -21.73 -1.39 -5.08
CA TYR A 45 -20.96 -0.98 -3.88
C TYR A 45 -21.75 -1.21 -2.59
N VAL A 46 -23.03 -0.82 -2.58
CA VAL A 46 -23.91 -1.01 -1.41
C VAL A 46 -24.18 -2.49 -1.19
N ALA A 47 -24.50 -3.22 -2.25
CA ALA A 47 -24.80 -4.65 -2.18
C ALA A 47 -23.59 -5.47 -1.71
N THR A 48 -22.40 -5.18 -2.25
CA THR A 48 -21.19 -5.93 -1.92
C THR A 48 -20.65 -5.59 -0.54
N VAL A 49 -20.53 -4.30 -0.19
CA VAL A 49 -20.05 -3.90 1.13
C VAL A 49 -21.06 -4.32 2.21
N GLY A 50 -22.34 -4.05 1.99
CA GLY A 50 -23.41 -4.47 2.90
C GLY A 50 -23.47 -5.99 3.04
N GLY A 51 -23.39 -6.72 1.92
CA GLY A 51 -23.38 -8.18 1.91
C GLY A 51 -22.20 -8.78 2.68
N LEU A 52 -20.98 -8.27 2.48
CA LEU A 52 -19.79 -8.72 3.23
C LEU A 52 -19.90 -8.45 4.73
N LEU A 53 -20.35 -7.25 5.11
CA LEU A 53 -20.52 -6.88 6.51
C LEU A 53 -21.59 -7.74 7.20
N ILE A 54 -22.76 -7.89 6.56
CA ILE A 54 -23.86 -8.70 7.09
C ILE A 54 -23.44 -10.17 7.19
N ALA A 55 -22.85 -10.74 6.13
CA ALA A 55 -22.42 -12.13 6.14
C ALA A 55 -21.36 -12.38 7.21
N GLY A 56 -20.35 -11.51 7.32
CA GLY A 56 -19.32 -11.67 8.35
C GLY A 56 -19.85 -11.46 9.76
N PHE A 57 -20.79 -10.53 9.98
CA PHE A 57 -21.47 -10.39 11.28
C PHE A 57 -22.28 -11.64 11.63
N ILE A 58 -23.05 -12.19 10.68
CA ILE A 58 -23.79 -13.44 10.85
C ILE A 58 -22.84 -14.60 11.22
N ILE A 59 -21.69 -14.69 10.56
CA ILE A 59 -20.67 -15.71 10.88
C ILE A 59 -20.20 -15.55 12.34
N ILE A 60 -19.85 -14.33 12.75
CA ILE A 60 -19.35 -14.07 14.10
C ILE A 60 -20.42 -14.38 15.16
N GLU A 61 -21.66 -13.93 14.94
CA GLU A 61 -22.71 -14.06 15.96
C GLU A 61 -23.32 -15.46 16.05
N LEU A 62 -23.54 -16.12 14.90
CA LEU A 62 -24.26 -17.39 14.86
C LEU A 62 -23.36 -18.61 14.86
N PHE A 63 -22.11 -18.49 14.40
CA PHE A 63 -21.23 -19.66 14.18
C PHE A 63 -19.96 -19.67 15.03
N LEU A 64 -19.53 -18.53 15.59
CA LEU A 64 -18.32 -18.51 16.42
C LEU A 64 -18.64 -18.70 17.91
N PRO A 65 -17.85 -19.53 18.62
CA PRO A 65 -18.05 -19.76 20.04
C PRO A 65 -17.65 -18.54 20.89
N ALA A 66 -18.20 -18.45 22.10
CA ALA A 66 -17.85 -17.39 23.06
C ALA A 66 -16.38 -17.44 23.49
N VAL A 67 -15.83 -18.64 23.61
CA VAL A 67 -14.41 -18.89 23.92
C VAL A 67 -13.78 -19.63 22.75
N SER A 68 -12.49 -19.39 22.49
CA SER A 68 -11.77 -20.06 21.40
C SER A 68 -11.98 -21.59 21.43
N PRO A 69 -12.30 -22.22 20.28
CA PRO A 69 -12.39 -23.67 20.19
C PRO A 69 -11.00 -24.33 20.21
N LEU A 70 -9.92 -23.56 20.03
CA LEU A 70 -8.54 -24.03 20.03
C LEU A 70 -8.00 -24.06 21.48
N LYS A 71 -8.20 -25.18 22.17
CA LYS A 71 -7.72 -25.38 23.55
C LYS A 71 -6.27 -25.82 23.65
N ASP A 72 -5.77 -26.53 22.64
CA ASP A 72 -4.39 -27.00 22.60
C ASP A 72 -3.44 -25.91 22.08
N GLU A 73 -2.40 -25.61 22.86
CA GLU A 73 -1.48 -24.50 22.58
C GLU A 73 -0.61 -24.76 21.34
N MET A 74 -0.18 -26.02 21.14
CA MET A 74 0.66 -26.40 20.01
C MET A 74 -0.11 -26.36 18.69
N GLN A 75 -1.37 -26.83 18.69
CA GLN A 75 -2.29 -26.66 17.57
C GLN A 75 -2.54 -25.17 17.30
N ARG A 76 -2.80 -24.37 18.33
CA ARG A 76 -3.01 -22.92 18.18
C ARG A 76 -1.81 -22.24 17.53
N LEU A 77 -0.58 -22.58 17.92
CA LEU A 77 0.64 -22.02 17.34
C LEU A 77 0.85 -22.42 15.87
N SER A 78 0.64 -23.70 15.55
CA SER A 78 0.79 -24.20 14.17
C SER A 78 -0.27 -23.60 13.24
N PHE A 79 -1.55 -23.60 13.63
CA PHE A 79 -2.62 -22.93 12.87
C PHE A 79 -2.36 -21.44 12.70
N ASN A 80 -1.91 -20.75 13.76
CA ASN A 80 -1.55 -19.32 13.69
C ASN A 80 -0.47 -19.08 12.61
N THR A 81 0.55 -19.93 12.56
CA THR A 81 1.64 -19.80 11.59
C THR A 81 1.15 -19.98 10.14
N TYR A 82 0.45 -21.08 9.83
CA TYR A 82 -0.01 -21.35 8.46
C TYR A 82 -1.03 -20.32 7.97
N LEU A 83 -2.00 -19.96 8.81
CA LEU A 83 -3.00 -18.95 8.47
C LEU A 83 -2.37 -17.56 8.39
N GLY A 84 -1.43 -17.23 9.27
CA GLY A 84 -0.70 -15.97 9.23
C GLY A 84 0.06 -15.78 7.92
N ILE A 85 0.76 -16.82 7.46
CA ILE A 85 1.42 -16.85 6.15
C ILE A 85 0.39 -16.71 5.01
N ALA A 86 -0.72 -17.44 5.05
CA ALA A 86 -1.75 -17.38 4.01
C ALA A 86 -2.39 -15.97 3.91
N VAL A 87 -2.66 -15.33 5.04
CA VAL A 87 -3.19 -13.96 5.09
C VAL A 87 -2.16 -12.95 4.59
N ALA A 88 -0.90 -13.07 5.02
CA ALA A 88 0.19 -12.22 4.54
C ALA A 88 0.35 -12.32 3.01
N LEU A 89 0.31 -13.54 2.46
CA LEU A 89 0.39 -13.77 1.01
C LEU A 89 -0.81 -13.17 0.28
N SER A 90 -2.01 -13.28 0.87
CA SER A 90 -3.24 -12.70 0.31
C SER A 90 -3.14 -11.18 0.24
N ILE A 91 -2.64 -10.52 1.28
CA ILE A 91 -2.38 -9.07 1.30
C ILE A 91 -1.45 -8.67 0.15
N SER A 92 -0.29 -9.32 0.02
CA SER A 92 0.66 -9.02 -1.06
C SER A 92 0.09 -9.30 -2.44
N THR A 93 -0.70 -10.37 -2.59
CA THR A 93 -1.35 -10.73 -3.86
C THR A 93 -2.38 -9.69 -4.28
N ILE A 94 -3.22 -9.21 -3.36
CA ILE A 94 -4.23 -8.17 -3.65
C ILE A 94 -3.55 -6.90 -4.16
N TRP A 95 -2.48 -6.46 -3.51
CA TRP A 95 -1.72 -5.28 -3.92
C TRP A 95 -0.93 -5.50 -5.22
N ALA A 96 -0.36 -6.68 -5.46
CA ALA A 96 0.30 -7.02 -6.72
C ALA A 96 -0.70 -7.01 -7.90
N VAL A 97 -1.89 -7.59 -7.73
CA VAL A 97 -2.95 -7.55 -8.73
C VAL A 97 -3.42 -6.11 -8.98
N TYR A 98 -3.51 -5.28 -7.93
CA TYR A 98 -3.82 -3.86 -8.06
C TYR A 98 -2.76 -3.13 -8.91
N LEU A 99 -1.47 -3.30 -8.61
CA LEU A 99 -0.37 -2.70 -9.36
C LEU A 99 -0.39 -3.11 -10.83
N ARG A 100 -0.59 -4.41 -11.11
CA ARG A 100 -0.68 -4.88 -12.49
C ARG A 100 -1.88 -4.30 -13.25
N LYS A 101 -2.99 -4.01 -12.56
CA LYS A 101 -4.18 -3.38 -13.19
C LYS A 101 -3.95 -1.90 -13.54
N LEU A 102 -2.93 -1.26 -12.96
CA LEU A 102 -2.56 0.12 -13.27
C LEU A 102 -1.72 0.24 -14.53
N ASP A 103 -0.98 -0.81 -14.88
CA ASP A 103 -0.28 -0.92 -16.16
C ASP A 103 -1.31 -1.16 -17.28
N ILE A 104 -1.68 -0.07 -17.96
CA ILE A 104 -2.73 -0.06 -18.98
C ILE A 104 -2.19 -0.20 -20.40
N PHE A 105 -0.92 0.14 -20.62
CA PHE A 105 -0.36 0.28 -21.96
C PHE A 105 0.47 -0.94 -22.36
N ASP A 106 1.23 -1.54 -21.43
CA ASP A 106 2.05 -2.72 -21.71
C ASP A 106 2.01 -3.75 -20.55
N PRO A 107 0.82 -4.32 -20.22
CA PRO A 107 0.61 -5.10 -19.01
C PRO A 107 1.68 -6.16 -18.74
N GLU A 108 2.43 -5.98 -17.67
CA GLU A 108 3.55 -6.84 -17.31
C GLU A 108 3.16 -8.32 -17.14
N ARG A 109 4.10 -9.22 -17.48
CA ARG A 109 3.93 -10.66 -17.35
C ARG A 109 3.95 -11.07 -15.87
N TRP A 110 2.98 -11.92 -15.48
CA TRP A 110 2.90 -12.45 -14.12
C TRP A 110 4.19 -13.13 -13.66
N LEU A 111 4.89 -13.81 -14.57
CA LEU A 111 6.16 -14.48 -14.25
C LEU A 111 7.23 -13.47 -13.79
N ASN A 112 7.36 -12.32 -14.45
CA ASN A 112 8.36 -11.31 -14.09
C ASN A 112 8.05 -10.70 -12.72
N MET A 113 6.77 -10.39 -12.46
CA MET A 113 6.32 -9.93 -11.14
C MET A 113 6.58 -10.98 -10.06
N PHE A 114 6.30 -12.26 -10.34
CA PHE A 114 6.53 -13.35 -9.40
C PHE A 114 8.02 -13.52 -9.07
N ILE A 115 8.90 -13.46 -10.07
CA ILE A 115 10.35 -13.52 -9.86
C ILE A 115 10.81 -12.37 -8.94
N VAL A 116 10.38 -11.14 -9.20
CA VAL A 116 10.76 -9.98 -8.37
C VAL A 116 10.18 -10.08 -6.96
N PHE A 117 8.96 -10.59 -6.81
CA PHE A 117 8.36 -10.88 -5.51
C PHE A 117 9.19 -11.89 -4.71
N VAL A 118 9.55 -13.03 -5.33
CA VAL A 118 10.39 -14.06 -4.68
C VAL A 118 11.76 -13.51 -4.32
N LEU A 119 12.38 -12.72 -5.20
CA LEU A 119 13.64 -12.04 -4.87
C LEU A 119 13.49 -11.11 -3.66
N GLY A 120 12.38 -10.38 -3.53
CA GLY A 120 12.08 -9.57 -2.34
C GLY A 120 11.94 -10.40 -1.06
N CYS A 121 11.32 -11.59 -1.15
CA CYS A 121 11.24 -12.55 -0.04
C CYS A 121 12.60 -13.13 0.35
N VAL A 122 13.57 -13.15 -0.57
CA VAL A 122 14.94 -13.64 -0.32
C VAL A 122 15.81 -12.51 0.23
N THR A 123 15.74 -11.30 -0.32
CA THR A 123 16.63 -10.20 0.07
C THR A 123 16.32 -9.63 1.46
N VAL A 124 15.08 -9.79 1.97
CA VAL A 124 14.74 -9.41 3.35
C VAL A 124 15.63 -10.06 4.40
N TRP A 125 16.14 -11.27 4.16
CA TRP A 125 17.04 -11.95 5.09
C TRP A 125 18.40 -11.27 5.25
N LEU A 126 18.77 -10.40 4.30
CA LEU A 126 19.98 -9.57 4.41
C LEU A 126 19.83 -8.44 5.44
N VAL A 127 18.61 -8.10 5.88
CA VAL A 127 18.39 -7.10 6.93
C VAL A 127 19.06 -7.55 8.23
N PHE A 128 18.91 -8.82 8.62
CA PHE A 128 19.42 -9.32 9.89
C PHE A 128 20.94 -9.11 10.07
N PRO A 129 21.83 -9.64 9.20
CA PRO A 129 23.27 -9.45 9.38
C PRO A 129 23.71 -7.99 9.28
N ILE A 130 23.03 -7.17 8.45
CA ILE A 130 23.36 -5.74 8.34
C ILE A 130 22.95 -4.99 9.61
N SER A 131 21.75 -5.25 10.13
CA SER A 131 21.26 -4.65 11.36
C SER A 131 22.07 -5.10 12.57
N ASP A 132 22.51 -6.35 12.63
CA ASP A 132 23.37 -6.88 13.71
C ASP A 132 24.75 -6.20 13.67
N PHE A 133 25.33 -6.03 12.48
CA PHE A 133 26.57 -5.25 12.34
C PHE A 133 26.42 -3.80 12.85
N ILE A 134 25.33 -3.12 12.48
CA ILE A 134 25.06 -1.74 12.93
C ILE A 134 24.88 -1.68 14.45
N LYS A 135 24.14 -2.63 15.03
CA LYS A 135 23.86 -2.66 16.48
C LYS A 135 25.08 -3.04 17.30
N ASP A 136 25.77 -4.11 16.91
CA ASP A 136 26.76 -4.77 17.75
C ASP A 136 28.18 -4.27 17.48
N THR A 137 28.49 -3.90 16.22
CA THR A 137 29.83 -3.40 15.85
C THR A 137 29.93 -1.88 15.89
N LEU A 138 28.90 -1.16 15.44
CA LEU A 138 28.88 0.31 15.47
C LEU A 138 28.26 0.88 16.76
N ASP A 139 27.78 0.03 17.67
CA ASP A 139 27.02 0.39 18.89
C ASP A 139 25.87 1.39 18.61
N PHE A 140 25.30 1.34 17.40
CA PHE A 140 24.21 2.21 17.01
C PHE A 140 22.89 1.47 17.17
N ARG A 141 22.15 1.80 18.23
CA ARG A 141 20.92 1.12 18.62
C ARG A 141 19.94 2.10 19.27
N LEU A 142 18.69 1.67 19.38
CA LEU A 142 17.67 2.38 20.14
C LEU A 142 18.11 2.48 21.60
N ASN A 143 18.02 3.68 22.17
CA ASN A 143 18.37 3.96 23.57
C ASN A 143 17.32 4.82 24.28
N GLY A 144 16.23 5.19 23.59
CA GLY A 144 15.14 6.00 24.12
C GLY A 144 15.33 7.50 23.96
N ASP A 145 16.54 7.97 23.64
CA ASP A 145 16.78 9.36 23.26
C ASP A 145 16.12 9.67 21.91
N THR A 146 15.44 10.81 21.82
CA THR A 146 14.60 11.12 20.66
C THR A 146 15.41 11.38 19.39
N VAL A 147 16.59 11.99 19.51
CA VAL A 147 17.45 12.30 18.36
C VAL A 147 18.15 11.05 17.89
N ASN A 148 18.75 10.28 18.81
CA ASN A 148 19.37 9.00 18.48
C ASN A 148 18.38 8.03 17.84
N ASP A 149 17.21 7.83 18.46
CA ASP A 149 16.22 6.89 17.96
C ASP A 149 15.67 7.32 16.59
N PHE A 150 15.53 8.63 16.32
CA PHE A 150 15.14 9.13 15.00
C PHE A 150 16.18 8.75 13.94
N PHE A 151 17.46 9.05 14.19
CA PHE A 151 18.52 8.68 13.26
C PHE A 151 18.65 7.16 13.12
N TYR A 152 18.42 6.40 14.19
CA TYR A 152 18.43 4.94 14.14
C TYR A 152 17.30 4.41 13.26
N CYS A 153 16.08 4.96 13.38
CA CYS A 153 14.98 4.61 12.50
C CYS A 153 15.27 4.96 11.03
N VAL A 154 15.95 6.07 10.75
CA VAL A 154 16.28 6.47 9.37
C VAL A 154 17.43 5.65 8.78
N ILE A 155 18.54 5.50 9.51
CA ILE A 155 19.78 4.91 9.00
C ILE A 155 19.86 3.42 9.34
N GLY A 156 19.61 3.04 10.59
CA GLY A 156 19.70 1.65 11.06
C GLY A 156 18.57 0.75 10.55
N ILE A 157 17.37 1.31 10.36
CA ILE A 157 16.20 0.57 9.85
C ILE A 157 15.89 0.99 8.40
N GLY A 158 15.44 2.23 8.19
CA GLY A 158 14.94 2.69 6.89
C GLY A 158 15.93 2.52 5.73
N MET A 159 17.18 2.95 5.91
CA MET A 159 18.20 2.85 4.87
C MET A 159 18.57 1.40 4.55
N VAL A 160 18.73 0.56 5.57
CA VAL A 160 19.02 -0.88 5.40
C VAL A 160 17.89 -1.56 4.65
N GLU A 161 16.67 -1.32 5.10
CA GLU A 161 15.48 -1.94 4.52
C GLU A 161 15.22 -1.49 3.08
N GLU A 162 15.31 -0.19 2.78
CA GLU A 162 15.15 0.30 1.42
C GLU A 162 16.29 -0.17 0.49
N PHE A 163 17.49 -0.38 1.04
CA PHE A 163 18.61 -0.93 0.28
C PHE A 163 18.35 -2.37 -0.15
N VAL A 164 17.92 -3.24 0.76
CA VAL A 164 17.63 -4.64 0.39
C VAL A 164 16.42 -4.78 -0.53
N LYS A 165 15.41 -3.89 -0.41
CA LYS A 165 14.26 -3.81 -1.33
C LYS A 165 14.65 -3.29 -2.71
N LEU A 166 15.73 -2.51 -2.82
CA LEU A 166 16.24 -2.01 -4.10
C LEU A 166 16.92 -3.12 -4.92
N LEU A 167 17.52 -4.13 -4.29
CA LEU A 167 18.29 -5.16 -5.01
C LEU A 167 17.51 -5.89 -6.12
N PRO A 168 16.27 -6.40 -5.89
CA PRO A 168 15.50 -7.06 -6.94
C PRO A 168 15.19 -6.14 -8.12
N LEU A 169 14.91 -4.86 -7.86
CA LEU A 169 14.70 -3.85 -8.90
C LEU A 169 15.97 -3.65 -9.73
N LEU A 170 17.14 -3.52 -9.07
CA LEU A 170 18.40 -3.36 -9.78
C LEU A 170 18.71 -4.56 -10.67
N ILE A 171 18.31 -5.78 -10.29
CA ILE A 171 18.47 -6.97 -11.12
C ILE A 171 17.56 -6.88 -12.35
N ILE A 172 16.25 -6.64 -12.16
CA ILE A 172 15.27 -6.70 -13.26
C ILE A 172 15.49 -5.58 -14.30
N VAL A 173 15.91 -4.38 -13.86
CA VAL A 173 16.18 -3.23 -14.74
C VAL A 173 17.31 -3.50 -15.73
N ARG A 174 18.19 -4.49 -15.47
CA ARG A 174 19.29 -4.82 -16.41
C ARG A 174 18.76 -5.49 -17.67
N TYR A 175 17.60 -6.13 -17.57
CA TYR A 175 16.93 -6.78 -18.67
C TYR A 175 16.00 -5.78 -19.38
N LYS A 176 16.56 -4.96 -20.27
CA LYS A 176 15.83 -3.91 -21.03
C LYS A 176 14.63 -4.41 -21.86
N LYS A 177 14.53 -5.73 -22.09
CA LYS A 177 13.37 -6.36 -22.74
C LYS A 177 12.18 -6.52 -21.80
N ILE A 178 12.42 -6.51 -20.49
CA ILE A 178 11.43 -6.65 -19.43
C ILE A 178 10.93 -5.26 -19.01
N VAL A 179 11.84 -4.37 -18.56
CA VAL A 179 11.46 -3.00 -18.18
C VAL A 179 11.35 -2.13 -19.43
N ARG A 180 10.11 -1.82 -19.82
CA ARG A 180 9.75 -1.24 -21.12
C ARG A 180 9.10 0.14 -20.99
N GLU A 181 8.48 0.50 -19.88
CA GLU A 181 7.87 1.80 -19.66
C GLU A 181 8.25 2.44 -18.31
N PRO A 182 8.12 3.76 -18.15
CA PRO A 182 8.44 4.44 -16.90
C PRO A 182 7.68 3.90 -15.68
N TYR A 183 6.45 3.43 -15.86
CA TYR A 183 5.65 2.85 -14.79
C TYR A 183 6.23 1.53 -14.26
N ASP A 184 6.93 0.75 -15.10
CA ASP A 184 7.52 -0.54 -14.70
C ASP A 184 8.49 -0.38 -13.53
N PHE A 185 9.22 0.74 -13.45
CA PHE A 185 10.11 1.00 -12.33
C PHE A 185 9.35 1.15 -11.00
N ILE A 186 8.16 1.78 -11.03
CA ILE A 186 7.27 1.88 -9.88
C ILE A 186 6.67 0.52 -9.55
N LEU A 187 6.24 -0.22 -10.57
CA LEU A 187 5.65 -1.55 -10.42
C LEU A 187 6.65 -2.53 -9.81
N TYR A 188 7.86 -2.65 -10.35
CA TYR A 188 8.87 -3.59 -9.86
C TYR A 188 9.43 -3.20 -8.50
N ALA A 189 9.61 -1.90 -8.22
CA ALA A 189 9.98 -1.44 -6.88
C ALA A 189 8.90 -1.82 -5.84
N SER A 190 7.63 -1.60 -6.20
CA SER A 190 6.51 -1.97 -5.33
C SER A 190 6.41 -3.49 -5.15
N VAL A 191 6.59 -4.28 -6.20
CA VAL A 191 6.54 -5.75 -6.13
C VAL A 191 7.69 -6.32 -5.29
N SER A 192 8.89 -5.74 -5.40
CA SER A 192 10.02 -6.07 -4.51
C SER A 192 9.65 -5.81 -3.05
N ALA A 193 9.08 -4.62 -2.78
CA ALA A 193 8.59 -4.25 -1.46
C ALA A 193 7.46 -5.16 -0.94
N LEU A 194 6.60 -5.69 -1.82
CA LEU A 194 5.55 -6.65 -1.46
C LEU A 194 6.11 -8.02 -1.06
N GLY A 195 7.22 -8.45 -1.66
CA GLY A 195 7.94 -9.67 -1.26
C GLY A 195 8.58 -9.51 0.12
N PHE A 196 9.24 -8.38 0.35
CA PHE A 196 9.75 -8.02 1.68
C PHE A 196 8.62 -7.97 2.72
N ALA A 197 7.57 -7.20 2.42
CA ALA A 197 6.45 -6.99 3.33
C ALA A 197 5.69 -8.30 3.60
N PHE A 198 5.70 -9.28 2.68
CA PHE A 198 5.09 -10.58 2.91
C PHE A 198 5.73 -11.31 4.11
N ILE A 199 7.06 -11.41 4.13
CA ILE A 199 7.79 -12.08 5.22
C ILE A 199 7.56 -11.34 6.54
N GLU A 200 7.69 -10.02 6.53
CA GLU A 200 7.50 -9.20 7.71
C GLU A 200 6.03 -9.26 8.21
N ASN A 201 5.05 -9.17 7.31
CA ASN A 201 3.62 -9.31 7.63
C ASN A 201 3.33 -10.67 8.28
N ALA A 202 3.90 -11.76 7.78
CA ALA A 202 3.71 -13.08 8.36
C ALA A 202 4.20 -13.13 9.82
N MET A 203 5.41 -12.59 10.08
CA MET A 203 5.98 -12.52 11.43
C MET A 203 5.13 -11.65 12.37
N TYR A 204 4.68 -10.47 11.92
CA TYR A 204 3.85 -9.58 12.73
C TYR A 204 2.45 -10.15 12.99
N ILE A 205 1.82 -10.79 12.00
CA ILE A 205 0.51 -11.42 12.16
C ILE A 205 0.60 -12.57 13.17
N GLN A 206 1.65 -13.40 13.09
CA GLN A 206 1.88 -14.48 14.04
C GLN A 206 2.11 -13.93 15.46
N LYS A 207 3.04 -12.98 15.62
CA LYS A 207 3.38 -12.35 16.91
C LYS A 207 2.19 -11.67 17.56
N SER A 208 1.35 -11.03 16.75
CA SER A 208 0.15 -10.32 17.23
C SER A 208 -1.08 -11.22 17.31
N SER A 209 -0.99 -12.53 17.07
CA SER A 209 -2.15 -13.44 17.02
C SER A 209 -3.32 -12.85 16.21
N PHE A 210 -3.02 -12.42 14.98
CA PHE A 210 -3.93 -11.81 14.00
C PHE A 210 -4.38 -10.35 14.24
N PHE A 211 -4.09 -9.74 15.39
CA PHE A 211 -4.50 -8.36 15.66
C PHE A 211 -3.90 -7.33 14.69
N ALA A 212 -2.73 -7.61 14.10
CA ALA A 212 -2.06 -6.68 13.19
C ALA A 212 -2.59 -6.69 11.74
N ILE A 213 -3.45 -7.64 11.33
CA ILE A 213 -3.80 -7.87 9.90
C ILE A 213 -4.18 -6.57 9.18
N ASN A 214 -5.13 -5.80 9.70
CA ASN A 214 -5.64 -4.61 8.98
C ASN A 214 -4.62 -3.47 8.94
N GLY A 215 -3.88 -3.24 10.03
CA GLY A 215 -2.80 -2.25 10.05
C GLY A 215 -1.69 -2.60 9.06
N ARG A 216 -1.33 -3.89 8.95
CA ARG A 216 -0.36 -4.37 7.96
C ARG A 216 -0.90 -4.27 6.53
N ALA A 217 -2.17 -4.60 6.29
CA ALA A 217 -2.81 -4.56 4.97
C ALA A 217 -3.03 -3.15 4.42
N LEU A 218 -3.46 -2.21 5.28
CA LEU A 218 -3.90 -0.87 4.88
C LEU A 218 -2.82 0.19 5.05
N MET A 219 -1.91 0.04 6.02
CA MET A 219 -0.86 1.02 6.28
C MET A 219 0.52 0.48 5.91
N SER A 220 1.05 -0.51 6.63
CA SER A 220 2.46 -0.90 6.46
C SER A 220 2.78 -1.39 5.04
N THR A 221 1.96 -2.30 4.46
CA THR A 221 2.20 -2.79 3.09
C THR A 221 2.15 -1.66 2.06
N VAL A 222 1.21 -0.73 2.22
CA VAL A 222 1.07 0.45 1.35
C VAL A 222 2.26 1.40 1.54
N ALA A 223 2.76 1.55 2.77
CA ALA A 223 3.93 2.37 3.08
C ALA A 223 5.19 1.79 2.44
N HIS A 224 5.44 0.47 2.54
CA HIS A 224 6.55 -0.19 1.85
C HIS A 224 6.51 0.03 0.34
N MET A 225 5.36 -0.21 -0.31
CA MET A 225 5.18 0.08 -1.73
C MET A 225 5.47 1.56 -2.05
N THR A 226 4.97 2.46 -1.21
CA THR A 226 5.11 3.91 -1.39
C THR A 226 6.56 4.35 -1.33
N PHE A 227 7.29 3.94 -0.28
CA PHE A 227 8.67 4.35 -0.03
C PHE A 227 9.60 3.73 -1.07
N SER A 228 9.48 2.44 -1.33
CA SER A 228 10.33 1.79 -2.35
C SER A 228 10.04 2.31 -3.76
N SER A 229 8.81 2.76 -4.04
CA SER A 229 8.50 3.44 -5.32
C SER A 229 9.24 4.78 -5.48
N VAL A 230 9.62 5.47 -4.40
CA VAL A 230 10.46 6.67 -4.48
C VAL A 230 11.83 6.29 -5.03
N VAL A 231 12.40 5.19 -4.55
CA VAL A 231 13.65 4.62 -5.08
C VAL A 231 13.46 4.12 -6.52
N GLY A 232 12.32 3.48 -6.81
CA GLY A 232 11.96 3.08 -8.18
C GLY A 232 11.94 4.25 -9.15
N TYR A 233 11.31 5.35 -8.75
CA TYR A 233 11.26 6.59 -9.52
C TYR A 233 12.66 7.19 -9.71
N SER A 234 13.53 7.14 -8.70
CA SER A 234 14.89 7.66 -8.84
C SER A 234 15.76 6.79 -9.75
N VAL A 235 15.62 5.47 -9.70
CA VAL A 235 16.26 4.53 -10.63
C VAL A 235 15.77 4.76 -12.07
N MET A 236 14.48 5.04 -12.25
CA MET A 236 13.92 5.43 -13.54
C MET A 236 14.60 6.69 -14.09
N VAL A 237 14.64 7.79 -13.30
CA VAL A 237 15.30 9.04 -13.70
C VAL A 237 16.78 8.81 -14.00
N PHE A 238 17.48 8.04 -13.16
CA PHE A 238 18.87 7.65 -13.38
C PHE A 238 19.05 6.92 -14.70
N THR A 239 18.13 6.00 -15.05
CA THR A 239 18.21 5.20 -16.28
C THR A 239 17.97 6.03 -17.54
N TYR A 240 17.10 7.04 -17.48
CA TYR A 240 16.83 7.92 -18.63
C TYR A 240 17.78 9.12 -18.74
N LYS A 241 18.46 9.50 -17.65
CA LYS A 241 19.51 10.54 -17.68
C LYS A 241 20.82 9.97 -18.22
N LYS A 242 21.45 10.68 -19.17
CA LYS A 242 22.79 10.34 -19.67
C LYS A 242 23.86 10.60 -18.58
N ALA A 243 24.78 9.64 -18.38
CA ALA A 243 26.02 9.77 -17.61
C ALA A 243 25.86 10.22 -16.14
N LEU A 244 26.87 10.89 -15.58
CA LEU A 244 27.00 11.26 -14.15
C LEU A 244 25.82 12.10 -13.60
N LYS A 245 25.01 12.72 -14.47
CA LYS A 245 23.87 13.56 -14.07
C LYS A 245 22.72 12.77 -13.43
N GLY A 246 22.70 11.45 -13.55
CA GLY A 246 21.68 10.60 -12.91
C GLY A 246 21.89 10.37 -11.41
N TRP A 247 23.15 10.35 -10.96
CA TRP A 247 23.51 9.95 -9.58
C TRP A 247 22.84 10.78 -8.47
N PRO A 248 22.74 12.12 -8.57
CA PRO A 248 22.07 12.91 -7.55
C PRO A 248 20.61 12.50 -7.33
N TYR A 249 19.90 12.06 -8.38
CA TYR A 249 18.52 11.59 -8.24
C TYR A 249 18.45 10.24 -7.56
N LEU A 250 19.31 9.29 -7.96
CA LEU A 250 19.35 7.97 -7.34
C LEU A 250 19.63 8.08 -5.84
N ILE A 251 20.70 8.79 -5.47
CA ILE A 251 21.11 9.01 -4.07
C ILE A 251 20.02 9.79 -3.32
N GLY A 252 19.55 10.91 -3.89
CA GLY A 252 18.52 11.74 -3.27
C GLY A 252 17.21 10.99 -3.04
N GLY A 253 16.77 10.17 -4.00
CA GLY A 253 15.56 9.34 -3.88
C GLY A 253 15.72 8.21 -2.87
N PHE A 254 16.90 7.59 -2.79
CA PHE A 254 17.22 6.59 -1.78
C PHE A 254 17.23 7.18 -0.37
N VAL A 255 17.89 8.33 -0.17
CA VAL A 255 17.90 9.05 1.10
C VAL A 255 16.48 9.49 1.48
N LEU A 256 15.72 10.04 0.52
CA LEU A 256 14.33 10.43 0.77
C LEU A 256 13.47 9.24 1.19
N ALA A 257 13.56 8.09 0.50
CA ALA A 257 12.84 6.88 0.88
C ALA A 257 13.23 6.40 2.30
N SER A 258 14.53 6.42 2.62
CA SER A 258 15.05 6.05 3.94
C SER A 258 14.52 6.96 5.05
N VAL A 259 14.49 8.28 4.80
CA VAL A 259 13.91 9.26 5.73
C VAL A 259 12.41 9.06 5.87
N MET A 260 11.69 8.82 4.78
CA MET A 260 10.25 8.56 4.82
C MET A 260 9.93 7.30 5.64
N HIS A 261 10.72 6.24 5.45
CA HIS A 261 10.60 5.01 6.21
C HIS A 261 10.92 5.24 7.69
N GLY A 262 12.09 5.80 8.01
CA GLY A 262 12.47 6.06 9.39
C GLY A 262 11.52 7.01 10.11
N PHE A 263 10.96 8.00 9.41
CA PHE A 263 9.92 8.86 9.96
C PHE A 263 8.65 8.08 10.29
N TYR A 264 8.23 7.15 9.43
CA TYR A 264 7.07 6.28 9.70
C TYR A 264 7.29 5.43 10.96
N ASP A 265 8.47 4.83 11.11
CA ASP A 265 8.82 3.94 12.24
C ASP A 265 9.07 4.68 13.55
N PHE A 266 9.71 5.85 13.50
CA PHE A 266 10.11 6.61 14.68
C PHE A 266 8.92 6.88 15.62
N TRP A 267 7.80 7.33 15.08
CA TRP A 267 6.57 7.60 15.84
C TRP A 267 5.86 6.32 16.32
N LEU A 268 6.23 5.13 15.82
CA LEU A 268 5.69 3.86 16.28
C LEU A 268 6.57 3.21 17.36
N ILE A 269 7.88 3.45 17.30
CA ILE A 269 8.91 2.79 18.12
C ILE A 269 9.30 3.63 19.33
N ASN A 270 9.65 4.91 19.16
CA ASN A 270 10.22 5.70 20.25
C ASN A 270 9.17 5.96 21.37
N PRO A 271 9.50 5.75 22.66
CA PRO A 271 8.54 5.83 23.75
C PRO A 271 7.85 7.19 23.91
N VAL A 272 8.58 8.29 23.67
CA VAL A 272 8.07 9.67 23.76
C VAL A 272 7.26 10.00 22.51
N ALA A 273 7.83 9.72 21.33
CA ALA A 273 7.20 10.00 20.04
C ALA A 273 5.87 9.27 19.86
N LYS A 274 5.72 8.06 20.41
CA LYS A 274 4.51 7.23 20.27
C LYS A 274 3.21 7.92 20.74
N GLN A 275 3.30 8.88 21.65
CA GLN A 275 2.15 9.70 22.09
C GLN A 275 1.55 10.56 20.95
N LEU A 276 2.38 10.85 19.95
CA LEU A 276 2.10 11.62 18.75
C LEU A 276 1.96 10.74 17.49
N SER A 277 1.72 9.43 17.63
CA SER A 277 1.53 8.48 16.52
C SER A 277 0.46 8.87 15.48
N GLY A 278 -0.43 9.82 15.80
CA GLY A 278 -1.31 10.45 14.81
C GLY A 278 -0.57 11.18 13.69
N LEU A 279 0.68 11.62 13.91
CA LEU A 279 1.55 12.16 12.84
C LEU A 279 1.88 11.09 11.81
N THR A 280 2.08 9.83 12.22
CA THR A 280 2.29 8.72 11.28
C THR A 280 1.12 8.58 10.31
N PHE A 281 -0.11 8.75 10.81
CA PHE A 281 -1.31 8.70 9.96
C PHE A 281 -1.33 9.83 8.93
N LEU A 282 -1.09 11.07 9.37
CA LEU A 282 -1.04 12.24 8.48
C LEU A 282 0.09 12.10 7.45
N PHE A 283 1.28 11.71 7.90
CA PHE A 283 2.44 11.48 7.05
C PHE A 283 2.18 10.37 6.03
N PHE A 284 1.52 9.29 6.44
CA PHE A 284 1.12 8.22 5.54
C PHE A 284 0.12 8.71 4.47
N MET A 285 -0.86 9.55 4.83
CA MET A 285 -1.76 10.20 3.86
C MET A 285 -1.03 11.10 2.88
N LEU A 286 -0.06 11.89 3.33
CA LEU A 286 0.76 12.72 2.45
C LEU A 286 1.65 11.87 1.53
N SER A 287 2.27 10.83 2.07
CA SER A 287 3.16 9.93 1.33
C SER A 287 2.41 9.15 0.25
N THR A 288 1.22 8.61 0.57
CA THR A 288 0.36 7.95 -0.41
C THR A 288 -0.13 8.93 -1.48
N HIS A 289 -0.42 10.18 -1.11
CA HIS A 289 -0.74 11.23 -2.08
C HIS A 289 0.42 11.52 -3.04
N PHE A 290 1.63 11.62 -2.50
CA PHE A 290 2.86 11.77 -3.27
C PHE A 290 3.06 10.59 -4.23
N TRP A 291 2.85 9.36 -3.76
CA TRP A 291 2.90 8.16 -4.60
C TRP A 291 1.93 8.19 -5.78
N PHE A 292 0.67 8.61 -5.59
CA PHE A 292 -0.25 8.75 -6.72
C PHE A 292 0.26 9.70 -7.78
N THR A 293 0.88 10.80 -7.35
CA THR A 293 1.41 11.80 -8.26
C THR A 293 2.54 11.20 -9.09
N MET A 294 3.47 10.47 -8.47
CA MET A 294 4.54 9.75 -9.18
C MET A 294 3.98 8.69 -10.14
N LYS A 295 3.07 7.85 -9.67
CA LYS A 295 2.44 6.79 -10.45
C LYS A 295 1.66 7.36 -11.66
N ASN A 296 0.93 8.45 -11.47
CA ASN A 296 0.19 9.09 -12.57
C ASN A 296 1.13 9.69 -13.62
N LYS A 297 2.23 10.33 -13.19
CA LYS A 297 3.25 10.89 -14.08
C LYS A 297 3.92 9.80 -14.91
N THR A 298 4.31 8.69 -14.28
CA THR A 298 5.00 7.58 -14.96
C THR A 298 4.11 6.85 -15.97
N ILE A 299 2.84 6.59 -15.63
CA ILE A 299 1.87 6.01 -16.59
C ILE A 299 1.67 6.96 -17.78
N ASN A 300 1.50 8.26 -17.54
CA ASN A 300 1.31 9.24 -18.62
C ASN A 300 2.57 9.45 -19.48
N ALA A 301 3.75 9.12 -18.96
CA ALA A 301 5.02 9.16 -19.69
C ALA A 301 5.30 7.86 -20.48
N SER A 302 4.37 6.90 -20.50
CA SER A 302 4.56 5.66 -21.26
C SER A 302 4.74 5.93 -22.76
N ARG A 303 5.72 5.27 -23.37
CA ARG A 303 5.92 5.29 -24.83
C ARG A 303 4.80 4.61 -25.61
N PHE A 304 4.00 3.78 -24.94
CA PHE A 304 2.84 3.07 -25.51
C PHE A 304 1.53 3.83 -25.27
N TYR A 305 1.63 5.10 -24.86
CA TYR A 305 0.48 5.95 -24.57
C TYR A 305 -0.51 6.01 -25.73
N SER A 306 -1.78 5.78 -25.42
CA SER A 306 -2.88 5.87 -26.38
C SER A 306 -4.09 6.54 -25.72
N THR A 307 -4.67 7.52 -26.40
CA THR A 307 -5.89 8.22 -25.96
C THR A 307 -7.14 7.33 -25.92
N HIS A 308 -7.09 6.19 -26.63
CA HIS A 308 -8.19 5.22 -26.74
C HIS A 308 -8.23 4.21 -25.59
N ARG A 309 -7.09 3.97 -24.92
CA ARG A 309 -7.03 3.11 -23.73
C ARG A 309 -7.19 3.97 -22.47
N ARG A 310 -8.24 3.70 -21.70
CA ARG A 310 -8.50 4.40 -20.44
C ARG A 310 -8.59 3.42 -19.28
N LEU A 311 -7.94 3.76 -18.17
CA LEU A 311 -8.14 3.05 -16.90
C LEU A 311 -9.61 3.25 -16.47
N ILE A 312 -10.33 2.15 -16.29
CA ILE A 312 -11.70 2.20 -15.77
C ILE A 312 -11.62 2.31 -14.24
N ASN A 313 -11.49 3.56 -13.76
CA ASN A 313 -11.42 3.92 -12.34
C ASN A 313 -12.43 3.16 -11.47
N ASP A 314 -13.66 3.01 -11.97
CA ASP A 314 -14.74 2.34 -11.26
C ASP A 314 -14.50 0.84 -11.04
N ARG A 315 -13.83 0.14 -11.97
CA ARG A 315 -13.46 -1.27 -11.78
C ARG A 315 -12.35 -1.42 -10.75
N LEU A 316 -11.37 -0.51 -10.77
CA LEU A 316 -10.25 -0.54 -9.84
C LEU A 316 -10.68 -0.20 -8.41
N ARG A 317 -11.55 0.81 -8.26
CA ARG A 317 -12.18 1.16 -6.99
C ARG A 317 -12.94 -0.03 -6.41
N TYR A 318 -13.78 -0.66 -7.23
CA TYR A 318 -14.56 -1.81 -6.79
C TYR A 318 -13.67 -2.99 -6.37
N PHE A 319 -12.59 -3.26 -7.11
CA PHE A 319 -11.59 -4.26 -6.75
C PHE A 319 -10.99 -4.00 -5.36
N LEU A 320 -10.52 -2.77 -5.10
CA LEU A 320 -9.94 -2.41 -3.80
C LEU A 320 -10.95 -2.51 -2.66
N ILE A 321 -12.14 -1.94 -2.83
CA ILE A 321 -13.20 -2.00 -1.81
C ILE A 321 -13.53 -3.45 -1.48
N PHE A 322 -13.74 -4.29 -2.49
CA PHE A 322 -14.09 -5.69 -2.28
C PHE A 322 -13.01 -6.41 -1.46
N TRP A 323 -11.77 -6.41 -1.92
CA TRP A 323 -10.71 -7.20 -1.30
C TRP A 323 -10.25 -6.67 0.07
N LEU A 324 -10.19 -5.35 0.25
CA LEU A 324 -9.83 -4.78 1.54
C LEU A 324 -10.95 -4.98 2.58
N MET A 325 -12.23 -4.95 2.17
CA MET A 325 -13.34 -5.35 3.04
C MET A 325 -13.33 -6.85 3.34
N THR A 326 -12.95 -7.70 2.38
CA THR A 326 -12.76 -9.14 2.63
C THR A 326 -11.65 -9.37 3.66
N ILE A 327 -10.51 -8.68 3.56
CA ILE A 327 -9.45 -8.76 4.59
C ILE A 327 -9.99 -8.36 5.97
N LEU A 328 -10.75 -7.26 6.06
CA LEU A 328 -11.36 -6.82 7.31
C LEU A 328 -12.24 -7.92 7.91
N MET A 329 -13.13 -8.53 7.11
CA MET A 329 -14.01 -9.59 7.60
C MET A 329 -13.26 -10.87 7.95
N VAL A 330 -12.29 -11.30 7.14
CA VAL A 330 -11.43 -12.45 7.44
C VAL A 330 -10.66 -12.23 8.74
N SER A 331 -10.13 -11.03 8.96
CA SER A 331 -9.42 -10.70 10.20
C SER A 331 -10.33 -10.81 11.43
N ALA A 332 -11.57 -10.32 11.35
CA ALA A 332 -12.53 -10.42 12.45
C ALA A 332 -12.94 -11.87 12.73
N ILE A 333 -13.16 -12.68 11.69
CA ILE A 333 -13.47 -14.11 11.83
C ILE A 333 -12.29 -14.86 12.47
N LEU A 334 -11.06 -14.59 12.05
CA LEU A 334 -9.87 -15.20 12.64
C LEU A 334 -9.71 -14.81 14.11
N ILE A 335 -9.95 -13.54 14.46
CA ILE A 335 -9.97 -13.12 15.88
C ILE A 335 -11.05 -13.89 16.66
N GLY A 336 -12.24 -14.08 16.10
CA GLY A 336 -13.30 -14.83 16.78
C GLY A 336 -12.97 -16.31 16.97
N ILE A 337 -12.29 -16.94 16.00
CA ILE A 337 -11.77 -18.30 16.15
C ILE A 337 -10.70 -18.34 17.26
N PHE A 338 -9.75 -17.41 17.26
CA PHE A 338 -8.60 -17.51 18.18
C PHE A 338 -8.83 -16.94 19.57
N HIS A 339 -9.80 -16.04 19.76
CA HIS A 339 -9.99 -15.29 21.00
C HIS A 339 -11.46 -15.26 21.47
N GLY A 340 -12.40 -15.71 20.65
CA GLY A 340 -13.84 -15.73 20.98
C GLY A 340 -14.63 -14.60 20.33
N LYS A 341 -15.95 -14.79 20.23
CA LYS A 341 -16.84 -13.88 19.49
C LYS A 341 -16.88 -12.45 20.04
N ASP A 342 -16.79 -12.27 21.36
CA ASP A 342 -16.90 -10.93 21.97
C ASP A 342 -15.69 -10.08 21.62
N THR A 343 -14.48 -10.67 21.68
CA THR A 343 -13.25 -10.04 21.22
C THR A 343 -13.30 -9.75 19.71
N ALA A 344 -13.90 -10.60 18.90
CA ALA A 344 -14.08 -10.34 17.46
C ALA A 344 -14.96 -9.11 17.19
N ASN A 345 -16.03 -8.95 17.96
CA ASN A 345 -16.93 -7.80 17.86
C ASN A 345 -16.26 -6.50 18.30
N GLU A 346 -15.56 -6.51 19.42
CA GLU A 346 -14.77 -5.37 19.89
C GLU A 346 -13.68 -5.01 18.89
N PHE A 347 -12.97 -6.02 18.38
CA PHE A 347 -11.97 -5.85 17.33
C PHE A 347 -12.60 -5.21 16.09
N LEU A 348 -13.67 -5.78 15.53
CA LEU A 348 -14.32 -5.26 14.33
C LEU A 348 -14.77 -3.80 14.49
N ARG A 349 -15.40 -3.45 15.62
CA ARG A 349 -15.76 -2.05 15.94
C ARG A 349 -14.52 -1.16 15.98
N GLY A 350 -13.47 -1.59 16.68
CA GLY A 350 -12.19 -0.88 16.74
C GLY A 350 -11.55 -0.68 15.37
N GLN A 351 -11.58 -1.69 14.49
CA GLN A 351 -11.03 -1.62 13.14
C GLN A 351 -11.83 -0.69 12.23
N ILE A 352 -13.17 -0.70 12.31
CA ILE A 352 -14.02 0.23 11.56
C ILE A 352 -13.73 1.67 11.98
N LEU A 353 -13.56 1.93 13.28
CA LEU A 353 -13.22 3.26 13.79
C LEU A 353 -11.78 3.66 13.43
N ALA A 354 -10.81 2.75 13.49
CA ALA A 354 -9.42 3.08 13.21
C ALA A 354 -9.15 3.25 11.70
N PHE A 355 -9.77 2.41 10.86
CA PHE A 355 -9.42 2.27 9.45
C PHE A 355 -10.57 2.52 8.48
N GLY A 356 -11.80 2.78 8.94
CA GLY A 356 -12.96 2.99 8.05
C GLY A 356 -12.77 4.18 7.09
N PHE A 357 -12.32 5.33 7.61
CA PHE A 357 -11.93 6.45 6.76
C PHE A 357 -10.77 6.08 5.82
N LEU A 358 -9.79 5.35 6.32
CA LEU A 358 -8.62 4.97 5.53
C LEU A 358 -8.99 4.05 4.36
N LEU A 359 -9.83 3.05 4.60
CA LEU A 359 -10.40 2.16 3.58
C LEU A 359 -11.09 2.95 2.47
N TYR A 360 -11.90 3.94 2.85
CA TYR A 360 -12.52 4.87 1.92
C TYR A 360 -11.47 5.68 1.16
N TYR A 361 -10.54 6.33 1.86
CA TYR A 361 -9.50 7.17 1.27
C TYR A 361 -8.67 6.39 0.26
N LEU A 362 -8.14 5.21 0.63
CA LEU A 362 -7.32 4.39 -0.26
C LEU A 362 -8.15 3.98 -1.48
N SER A 363 -9.33 3.41 -1.27
CA SER A 363 -10.18 2.95 -2.38
C SER A 363 -10.52 4.05 -3.38
N PHE A 364 -10.80 5.26 -2.90
CA PHE A 364 -11.14 6.38 -3.78
C PHE A 364 -9.90 7.03 -4.40
N SER A 365 -8.85 7.31 -3.62
CA SER A 365 -7.64 7.96 -4.11
C SER A 365 -6.87 7.05 -5.08
N PHE A 366 -6.72 5.76 -4.76
CA PHE A 366 -6.06 4.75 -5.61
C PHE A 366 -6.84 4.44 -6.89
N SER A 367 -8.12 4.80 -6.96
CA SER A 367 -8.95 4.65 -8.15
C SER A 367 -9.01 5.88 -9.05
N ARG A 368 -8.63 7.07 -8.55
CA ARG A 368 -8.73 8.32 -9.31
C ARG A 368 -7.56 8.43 -10.28
N PHE A 369 -7.81 8.10 -11.54
CA PHE A 369 -6.90 8.41 -12.63
C PHE A 369 -7.58 9.32 -13.65
N LYS A 370 -6.94 10.45 -13.96
CA LYS A 370 -7.31 11.27 -15.10
C LYS A 370 -6.17 11.19 -16.10
N ILE A 371 -6.45 10.61 -17.26
CA ILE A 371 -5.57 10.73 -18.41
C ILE A 371 -5.67 12.19 -18.85
N ALA A 372 -4.66 12.96 -18.49
CA ALA A 372 -4.55 14.34 -18.92
C ALA A 372 -3.66 14.36 -20.15
N PRO A 373 -4.16 14.78 -21.34
CA PRO A 373 -3.28 15.16 -22.42
C PRO A 373 -2.50 16.38 -21.92
N LYS A 374 -1.23 16.19 -21.57
CA LYS A 374 -0.31 17.19 -21.01
C LYS A 374 -0.94 18.06 -19.90
N MET A 375 -1.08 17.52 -18.68
CA MET A 375 -1.11 18.39 -17.48
C MET A 375 0.30 18.54 -16.94
N LEU A 376 0.96 19.51 -17.57
CA LEU A 376 2.27 20.00 -17.27
C LEU A 376 2.12 21.37 -16.57
N SER A 377 1.81 21.42 -15.27
CA SER A 377 1.90 22.69 -14.54
C SER A 377 2.00 22.57 -13.00
N ALA A 378 2.67 23.59 -12.44
CA ALA A 378 3.06 23.88 -11.06
C ALA A 378 4.24 23.08 -10.47
N GLY A 379 4.35 21.77 -10.71
CA GLY A 379 5.47 20.96 -10.19
C GLY A 379 6.64 20.76 -11.16
N GLN A 380 6.61 21.40 -12.33
CA GLN A 380 7.40 20.97 -13.47
C GLN A 380 8.62 21.83 -13.77
N LYS A 381 8.63 23.12 -13.42
CA LYS A 381 9.83 23.96 -13.58
C LYS A 381 11.02 23.42 -12.77
N ALA A 382 10.76 22.88 -11.58
CA ALA A 382 11.79 22.21 -10.78
C ALA A 382 12.20 20.83 -11.34
N PHE A 383 11.35 20.18 -12.13
CA PHE A 383 11.56 18.82 -12.68
C PHE A 383 11.99 18.80 -14.16
N GLU A 384 11.82 19.88 -14.92
CA GLU A 384 12.30 20.04 -16.31
C GLU A 384 13.81 20.28 -16.38
N ALA A 385 14.41 20.89 -15.35
CA ALA A 385 15.86 20.89 -15.18
C ALA A 385 16.44 19.45 -15.05
N VAL A 386 15.58 18.52 -14.63
CA VAL A 386 15.86 17.15 -14.22
C VAL A 386 15.47 16.12 -15.29
N ILE A 387 15.04 16.51 -16.49
CA ILE A 387 14.76 15.55 -17.58
C ILE A 387 15.40 16.11 -18.86
N PRO A 388 16.25 15.36 -19.62
CA PRO A 388 16.71 15.85 -20.91
C PRO A 388 15.50 16.03 -21.83
N ILE A 389 15.46 17.16 -22.53
CA ILE A 389 14.43 17.45 -23.54
C ILE A 389 14.38 16.27 -24.52
N GLU A 390 13.19 15.73 -24.79
CA GLU A 390 13.01 14.72 -25.84
C GLU A 390 13.58 15.27 -27.16
N PRO A 391 14.33 14.48 -27.95
CA PRO A 391 14.60 14.87 -29.32
C PRO A 391 13.26 15.05 -30.01
N VAL A 392 13.06 16.25 -30.56
CA VAL A 392 11.91 16.56 -31.41
C VAL A 392 11.82 15.43 -32.44
N LYS A 393 10.67 14.76 -32.53
CA LYS A 393 10.38 13.93 -33.69
C LYS A 393 10.44 14.87 -34.88
N GLU A 394 11.51 14.79 -35.66
CA GLU A 394 11.47 15.24 -37.04
C GLU A 394 10.26 14.54 -37.66
N SER A 395 9.24 15.32 -37.97
CA SER A 395 8.20 14.92 -38.90
C SER A 395 8.92 14.62 -40.20
N TYR A 396 9.15 13.34 -40.48
CA TYR A 396 9.36 12.90 -41.84
C TYR A 396 8.00 13.03 -42.54
N ASP A 397 7.71 14.24 -43.00
CA ASP A 397 6.78 14.46 -44.10
C ASP A 397 7.50 14.07 -45.39
N SER A 398 7.13 12.93 -45.97
CA SER A 398 6.94 12.71 -47.41
C SER A 398 6.24 11.38 -47.65
#